data_AF-A0A9W6WKE2-F1
#
_entry.id   AF-A0A9W6WKE2-F1
#
_cell.length_a   1.000
_cell.length_b   1.000
_cell.length_c   1.000
_cell.angle_alpha   90.00
_cell.angle_beta   90.00
_cell.angle_gamma   90.00
#
_symmetry.space_group_name_H-M   'P 1'
#
loop_
_entity.id
_entity.type
_entity.pdbx_description
1 polymer ?
#
loop_
_entity_poly.entity_id
_entity_poly.type
_entity_poly.pdbx_seq_one_letter_code
_entity_poly.pdbx_strand_id
1 'polypeptide(L)'
;MADFLQTNSAKSRLIDLQELFNALTDSTKYNGAKYLQVLPLSDEIKPFFTSNSSITSGGNDNDKRETIEFNKILTYDNEDQGLTEVIVLKESIIPTFANSFKLFKEKYTDDEDNLVIDKKRYLTSLIVLILTPEDHKFLNIHFEQFELNYGKDSNFSKSEITLIISLLTSNLPKTNKSSSLWEVLKRLTILKFQEFQDSIANPQSHIIQFIDTLTSCVFKSCKLHSRNYYGWSFMRFLINLIKISQFNKDNNLIKFLNLKFNDQKFEFLNDFSFFDTFSKLLFNDLSDLKFTQMNYLKDSKLKVSLNNVVQINTNSVFDQLIDLLETNNNLRLNSFSILFNFSIMLIKLNELTYGEEDKRINQYYLNYFRDLQFQISDFKSRYDISEFKLINNELNIIYCDYTGIKNINEFNNDLNFKNQLKMIEINLKILNFYSIYNNNNNNNN
;
A
#
# COMPACT_ATOMS: atom_id res chain seq x y z
N MET A 1 12.31 22.18 -0.01
CA MET A 1 13.08 21.71 -1.19
C MET A 1 14.05 22.80 -1.66
N ALA A 2 13.58 24.04 -1.87
CA ALA A 2 14.43 25.22 -2.13
C ALA A 2 15.58 25.40 -1.14
N ASP A 3 15.27 25.50 0.16
CA ASP A 3 16.26 25.67 1.24
C ASP A 3 17.18 24.45 1.41
N PHE A 4 16.78 23.28 0.91
CA PHE A 4 17.48 22.01 1.07
C PHE A 4 18.42 21.69 -0.08
N LEU A 5 18.11 22.19 -1.29
CA LEU A 5 18.97 22.06 -2.46
C LEU A 5 20.22 22.98 -2.38
N GLN A 6 20.17 24.04 -1.55
CA GLN A 6 21.28 24.98 -1.39
C GLN A 6 22.43 24.46 -0.52
N THR A 7 22.20 23.45 0.33
CA THR A 7 23.18 23.00 1.34
C THR A 7 23.99 21.77 0.94
N ASN A 8 23.58 21.04 -0.11
CA ASN A 8 24.14 19.71 -0.44
C ASN A 8 24.64 19.59 -1.89
N SER A 9 25.53 18.62 -2.12
CA SER A 9 26.20 18.36 -3.40
C SER A 9 25.27 17.73 -4.47
N ALA A 10 24.21 18.44 -4.86
CA ALA A 10 23.38 18.04 -5.99
C ALA A 10 24.23 18.05 -7.28
N LYS A 11 24.33 16.90 -7.96
CA LYS A 11 25.02 16.78 -9.24
C LYS A 11 23.98 16.76 -10.35
N SER A 12 23.90 17.83 -11.13
CA SER A 12 23.15 17.81 -12.37
C SER A 12 24.01 17.25 -13.51
N ARG A 13 23.47 16.30 -14.26
CA ARG A 13 24.12 15.77 -15.47
C ARG A 13 23.06 15.53 -16.54
N LEU A 14 23.47 15.62 -17.80
CA LEU A 14 22.68 15.07 -18.90
C LEU A 14 22.74 13.55 -18.77
N ILE A 15 21.56 12.92 -18.77
CA ILE A 15 21.40 11.50 -18.49
C ILE A 15 20.72 10.89 -19.72
N ASP A 16 21.21 9.76 -20.23
CA ASP A 16 20.51 9.02 -21.28
C ASP A 16 19.48 8.05 -20.67
N LEU A 17 18.72 7.35 -21.51
CA LEU A 17 17.74 6.37 -21.02
C LEU A 17 18.33 5.30 -20.11
N GLN A 18 19.55 4.85 -20.40
CA GLN A 18 20.23 3.85 -19.60
C GLN A 18 20.59 4.42 -18.25
N GLU A 19 21.09 5.64 -18.20
CA GLU A 19 21.42 6.32 -16.97
C GLU A 19 20.17 6.64 -16.14
N LEU A 20 19.02 6.94 -16.75
CA LEU A 20 17.75 7.06 -16.02
C LEU A 20 17.35 5.71 -15.42
N PHE A 21 17.43 4.63 -16.19
CA PHE A 21 17.18 3.28 -15.68
C PHE A 21 18.11 2.96 -14.51
N ASN A 22 19.42 3.19 -14.65
CA ASN A 22 20.39 3.01 -13.57
C ASN A 22 20.03 3.88 -12.36
N ALA A 23 19.68 5.15 -12.58
CA ALA A 23 19.27 6.06 -11.53
C ALA A 23 18.02 5.57 -10.79
N LEU A 24 17.08 4.90 -11.46
CA LEU A 24 15.87 4.35 -10.84
C LEU A 24 16.06 2.94 -10.26
N THR A 25 17.09 2.20 -10.64
CA THR A 25 17.26 0.77 -10.26
C THR A 25 18.48 0.49 -9.38
N ASP A 26 19.47 1.38 -9.34
CA ASP A 26 20.69 1.16 -8.58
C ASP A 26 20.39 1.05 -7.07
N SER A 27 20.51 -0.15 -6.53
CA SER A 27 20.18 -0.46 -5.13
C SER A 27 21.34 -0.27 -4.15
N THR A 28 22.46 0.34 -4.58
CA THR A 28 23.68 0.45 -3.77
C THR A 28 23.54 1.36 -2.54
N LYS A 29 22.60 2.32 -2.56
CA LYS A 29 22.31 3.21 -1.43
C LYS A 29 20.90 3.01 -0.88
N TYR A 30 20.78 3.19 0.45
CA TYR A 30 19.52 3.23 1.20
C TYR A 30 18.54 2.07 0.94
N ASN A 31 19.05 0.84 0.85
CA ASN A 31 18.24 -0.36 0.57
C ASN A 31 17.39 -0.25 -0.72
N GLY A 32 17.80 0.57 -1.69
CA GLY A 32 17.07 0.77 -2.94
C GLY A 32 15.83 1.67 -2.84
N ALA A 33 15.67 2.42 -1.75
CA ALA A 33 14.58 3.39 -1.63
C ALA A 33 14.79 4.57 -2.59
N LYS A 34 14.10 4.54 -3.72
CA LYS A 34 14.18 5.55 -4.77
C LYS A 34 12.83 6.13 -5.15
N TYR A 35 12.84 7.41 -5.50
CA TYR A 35 11.62 8.16 -5.75
C TYR A 35 11.74 8.99 -7.01
N LEU A 36 10.87 8.69 -7.99
CA LEU A 36 10.73 9.54 -9.16
C LEU A 36 9.87 10.76 -8.81
N GLN A 37 10.47 11.94 -8.86
CA GLN A 37 9.75 13.21 -8.77
C GLN A 37 9.68 13.87 -10.14
N VAL A 38 8.49 14.30 -10.52
CA VAL A 38 8.29 15.12 -11.71
C VAL A 38 7.92 16.53 -11.27
N LEU A 39 8.78 17.49 -11.57
CA LEU A 39 8.66 18.87 -11.11
C LEU A 39 8.68 19.84 -12.31
N PRO A 40 7.94 20.97 -12.25
CA PRO A 40 8.12 22.05 -13.20
C PRO A 40 9.47 22.75 -12.98
N LEU A 41 10.00 23.39 -14.01
CA LEU A 41 11.17 24.26 -13.86
C LEU A 41 10.79 25.49 -13.03
N SER A 42 11.22 25.55 -11.77
CA SER A 42 11.09 26.71 -10.90
C SER A 42 12.43 27.46 -10.78
N ASP A 43 12.38 28.73 -10.34
CA ASP A 43 13.60 29.52 -10.10
C ASP A 43 14.53 28.89 -9.06
N GLU A 44 13.99 28.06 -8.16
CA GLU A 44 14.74 27.32 -7.14
C GLU A 44 15.59 26.19 -7.74
N ILE A 45 15.07 25.51 -8.77
CA ILE A 45 15.73 24.35 -9.38
C ILE A 45 16.52 24.75 -10.64
N LYS A 46 16.19 25.90 -11.24
CA LYS A 46 16.84 26.44 -12.43
C LYS A 46 18.37 26.52 -12.35
N PRO A 47 19.00 26.97 -11.24
CA PRO A 47 20.46 27.03 -11.14
C PRO A 47 21.15 25.70 -11.41
N PHE A 48 20.54 24.59 -10.97
CA PHE A 48 21.07 23.24 -11.17
C PHE A 48 21.05 22.81 -12.63
N PHE A 49 20.15 23.35 -13.46
CA PHE A 49 20.09 23.02 -14.88
C PHE A 49 20.89 23.97 -15.77
N THR A 50 21.18 25.19 -15.31
CA THR A 50 21.89 26.21 -16.11
C THR A 50 23.40 26.16 -15.95
N SER A 51 23.94 25.61 -14.86
CA SER A 51 25.37 25.70 -14.53
C SER A 51 26.28 24.69 -15.25
N ASN A 52 25.71 23.66 -15.90
CA ASN A 52 26.49 22.54 -16.47
C ASN A 52 26.43 22.44 -18.01
N SER A 53 26.03 23.50 -18.71
CA SER A 53 25.93 23.49 -20.19
C SER A 53 27.26 23.59 -20.94
N SER A 54 28.41 23.53 -20.27
CA SER A 54 29.74 23.47 -20.91
C SER A 54 30.25 22.03 -21.02
N ILE A 55 29.40 21.10 -21.45
CA ILE A 55 29.85 19.76 -21.83
C ILE A 55 30.32 19.84 -23.28
N THR A 56 31.63 19.78 -23.45
CA THR A 56 32.33 19.72 -24.73
C THR A 56 31.86 18.50 -25.52
N SER A 57 31.18 18.73 -26.64
CA SER A 57 30.88 17.74 -27.68
C SER A 57 32.16 17.29 -28.38
N GLY A 58 33.02 16.54 -27.67
CA GLY A 58 34.28 15.99 -28.17
C GLY A 58 34.18 14.54 -28.63
N GLY A 59 33.00 14.08 -29.05
CA GLY A 59 32.78 12.73 -29.56
C GLY A 59 32.86 12.69 -31.09
N ASN A 60 33.67 11.79 -31.64
CA ASN A 60 33.81 11.55 -33.08
C ASN A 60 32.44 11.43 -33.79
N ASP A 61 32.22 12.26 -34.82
CA ASP A 61 30.98 12.40 -35.62
C ASP A 61 30.45 11.11 -36.29
N ASN A 62 31.19 10.01 -36.23
CA ASN A 62 30.84 8.76 -36.90
C ASN A 62 30.01 7.79 -36.06
N ASP A 63 29.80 8.07 -34.77
CA ASP A 63 28.91 7.30 -33.90
C ASP A 63 27.71 8.18 -33.52
N LYS A 64 26.93 8.62 -34.52
CA LYS A 64 25.59 9.22 -34.32
C LYS A 64 24.66 8.17 -33.73
N ARG A 65 24.90 7.81 -32.47
CA ARG A 65 23.97 7.04 -31.67
C ARG A 65 22.72 7.88 -31.58
N GLU A 66 21.63 7.39 -32.18
CA GLU A 66 20.27 7.83 -31.88
C GLU A 66 20.07 7.72 -30.36
N THR A 67 20.38 8.80 -29.66
CA THR A 67 20.31 8.92 -28.23
C THR A 67 19.06 9.72 -27.96
N ILE A 68 18.13 9.13 -27.22
CA ILE A 68 17.01 9.90 -26.66
C ILE A 68 17.62 10.68 -25.51
N GLU A 69 17.94 11.94 -25.77
CA GLU A 69 18.48 12.83 -24.75
C GLU A 69 17.40 13.20 -23.74
N PHE A 70 17.62 12.85 -22.47
CA PHE A 70 16.94 13.50 -21.35
C PHE A 70 17.76 14.70 -20.93
N ASN A 71 17.41 15.88 -21.44
CA ASN A 71 18.22 17.05 -21.18
C ASN A 71 18.14 17.60 -19.75
N LYS A 72 17.37 16.97 -18.84
CA LYS A 72 17.03 17.54 -17.53
C LYS A 72 16.60 16.49 -16.48
N ILE A 73 17.52 15.61 -16.07
CA ILE A 73 17.34 14.74 -14.89
C ILE A 73 18.34 15.16 -13.81
N LEU A 74 17.88 15.22 -12.56
CA LEU A 74 18.73 15.38 -11.39
C LEU A 74 18.59 14.15 -10.50
N THR A 75 19.70 13.70 -9.94
CA THR A 75 19.67 12.74 -8.82
C THR A 75 20.10 13.45 -7.55
N TYR A 76 19.39 13.17 -6.46
CA TYR A 76 19.62 13.79 -5.18
C TYR A 76 19.57 12.74 -4.08
N ASP A 77 20.64 12.62 -3.28
CA ASP A 77 20.68 11.74 -2.11
C ASP A 77 20.21 12.55 -0.89
N ASN A 78 19.04 12.21 -0.37
CA ASN A 78 18.49 12.74 0.88
C ASN A 78 18.95 11.85 2.05
N GLU A 79 20.10 12.20 2.64
CA GLU A 79 20.68 11.45 3.76
C GLU A 79 19.75 11.38 4.97
N ASP A 80 19.05 12.47 5.29
CA ASP A 80 18.15 12.55 6.46
C ASP A 80 16.99 11.57 6.37
N GLN A 81 16.44 11.41 5.16
CA GLN A 81 15.34 10.48 4.90
C GLN A 81 15.82 9.10 4.44
N GLY A 82 17.14 8.91 4.29
CA GLY A 82 17.74 7.73 3.74
C GLY A 82 17.13 7.35 2.39
N LEU A 83 17.17 8.25 1.40
CA LEU A 83 16.61 7.97 0.07
C LEU A 83 17.29 8.73 -1.07
N THR A 84 17.22 8.17 -2.27
CA THR A 84 17.65 8.86 -3.50
C THR A 84 16.41 9.32 -4.28
N GLU A 85 16.31 10.61 -4.55
CA GLU A 85 15.29 11.20 -5.41
C GLU A 85 15.83 11.37 -6.83
N VAL A 86 15.06 10.91 -7.81
CA VAL A 86 15.30 11.12 -9.23
C VAL A 86 14.30 12.18 -9.69
N ILE A 87 14.77 13.39 -9.94
CA ILE A 87 13.93 14.50 -10.36
C ILE A 87 14.01 14.63 -11.87
N VAL A 88 12.85 14.56 -12.54
CA VAL A 88 12.71 14.78 -13.97
C VAL A 88 11.89 16.03 -14.20
N LEU A 89 12.39 16.94 -15.04
CA LEU A 89 11.63 18.15 -15.37
C LEU A 89 10.44 17.84 -16.27
N LYS A 90 9.27 18.36 -15.88
CA LYS A 90 8.00 18.19 -16.58
C LYS A 90 8.08 18.60 -18.06
N GLU A 91 8.85 19.63 -18.37
CA GLU A 91 9.05 20.14 -19.73
C GLU A 91 9.84 19.17 -20.61
N SER A 92 10.61 18.25 -20.02
CA SER A 92 11.42 17.26 -20.76
C SER A 92 10.64 15.99 -21.04
N ILE A 93 9.69 15.66 -20.16
CA ILE A 93 8.96 14.40 -20.21
C ILE A 93 8.14 14.24 -21.50
N ILE A 94 7.43 15.29 -21.94
CA ILE A 94 6.60 15.23 -23.15
C ILE A 94 7.47 15.04 -24.41
N PRO A 95 8.51 15.87 -24.65
CA PRO A 95 9.43 15.65 -25.77
C PRO A 95 10.09 14.27 -25.75
N THR A 96 10.56 13.82 -24.59
CA THR A 96 11.17 12.50 -24.48
C THR A 96 10.17 11.39 -24.80
N PHE A 97 8.94 11.48 -24.28
CA PHE A 97 7.89 10.54 -24.64
C PHE A 97 7.58 10.55 -26.13
N ALA A 98 7.45 11.72 -26.76
CA ALA A 98 7.19 11.81 -28.19
C ALA A 98 8.29 11.11 -29.01
N ASN A 99 9.55 11.29 -28.62
CA ASN A 99 10.70 10.65 -29.25
C ASN A 99 10.71 9.13 -29.01
N SER A 100 10.51 8.69 -27.77
CA SER A 100 10.40 7.27 -27.41
C SER A 100 9.26 6.59 -28.16
N PHE A 101 8.09 7.22 -28.21
CA PHE A 101 6.92 6.71 -28.90
C PHE A 101 7.10 6.67 -30.42
N LYS A 102 7.78 7.66 -31.00
CA LYS A 102 8.16 7.66 -32.41
C LYS A 102 9.12 6.52 -32.74
N LEU A 103 10.23 6.38 -32.00
CA LEU A 103 11.15 5.26 -32.17
C LEU A 103 10.44 3.91 -32.03
N PHE A 104 9.50 3.85 -31.08
CA PHE A 104 8.72 2.65 -30.87
C PHE A 104 7.87 2.30 -32.09
N LYS A 105 7.14 3.27 -32.64
CA LYS A 105 6.33 3.10 -33.83
C LYS A 105 7.14 2.78 -35.08
N GLU A 106 8.33 3.33 -35.22
CA GLU A 106 9.14 3.15 -36.43
C GLU A 106 9.90 1.81 -36.45
N LYS A 107 10.21 1.24 -35.28
CA LYS A 107 11.10 0.07 -35.18
C LYS A 107 10.47 -1.19 -34.63
N TYR A 108 9.34 -1.08 -33.93
CA TYR A 108 8.80 -2.19 -33.13
C TYR A 108 7.32 -2.50 -33.38
N THR A 109 6.71 -1.99 -34.45
CA THR A 109 5.30 -2.29 -34.80
C THR A 109 5.13 -3.43 -35.79
N ASP A 110 6.18 -3.83 -36.52
CA ASP A 110 5.99 -4.62 -37.76
C ASP A 110 6.62 -6.03 -37.74
N ASP A 111 7.52 -6.35 -36.80
CA ASP A 111 8.11 -7.69 -36.67
C ASP A 111 7.60 -8.40 -35.39
N GLU A 112 6.50 -9.14 -35.51
CA GLU A 112 5.98 -10.02 -34.45
C GLU A 112 6.89 -11.27 -34.22
N ASP A 113 7.78 -11.58 -35.16
CA ASP A 113 8.43 -12.90 -35.21
C ASP A 113 9.84 -12.99 -34.58
N ASN A 114 10.45 -11.88 -34.16
CA ASN A 114 11.78 -11.90 -33.54
C ASN A 114 11.73 -11.48 -32.06
N LEU A 115 11.45 -12.46 -31.19
CA LEU A 115 11.61 -12.39 -29.73
C LEU A 115 13.10 -12.32 -29.33
N VAL A 116 13.80 -11.28 -29.81
CA VAL A 116 15.18 -10.99 -29.43
C VAL A 116 15.16 -9.99 -28.28
N ILE A 117 16.06 -10.18 -27.32
CA ILE A 117 16.31 -9.19 -26.27
C ILE A 117 16.78 -7.91 -26.93
N ASP A 118 15.95 -6.88 -26.87
CA ASP A 118 16.28 -5.55 -27.33
C ASP A 118 16.25 -4.59 -26.14
N LYS A 119 17.45 -4.30 -25.65
CA LYS A 119 17.69 -3.34 -24.58
C LYS A 119 17.08 -1.96 -24.88
N LYS A 120 17.11 -1.50 -26.14
CA LYS A 120 16.51 -0.21 -26.52
C LYS A 120 14.99 -0.28 -26.46
N ARG A 121 14.39 -1.40 -26.89
CA ARG A 121 12.95 -1.63 -26.78
C ARG A 121 12.48 -1.59 -25.33
N TYR A 122 13.21 -2.26 -24.44
CA TYR A 122 12.94 -2.26 -22.99
C TYR A 122 13.07 -0.86 -22.36
N LEU A 123 14.16 -0.13 -22.65
CA LEU A 123 14.34 1.23 -22.13
C LEU A 123 13.32 2.23 -22.70
N THR A 124 12.88 2.02 -23.94
CA THR A 124 11.86 2.87 -24.58
C THR A 124 10.50 2.64 -23.94
N SER A 125 10.13 1.39 -23.65
CA SER A 125 8.86 1.09 -22.97
C SER A 125 8.82 1.65 -21.55
N LEU A 126 9.96 1.75 -20.85
CA LEU A 126 10.02 2.42 -19.54
C LEU A 126 9.52 3.88 -19.58
N ILE A 127 9.91 4.67 -20.58
CA ILE A 127 9.44 6.07 -20.68
C ILE A 127 7.94 6.15 -20.90
N VAL A 128 7.43 5.21 -21.69
CA VAL A 128 6.00 5.11 -21.93
C VAL A 128 5.28 4.71 -20.64
N LEU A 129 5.83 3.80 -19.84
CA LEU A 129 5.27 3.44 -18.53
C LEU A 129 5.26 4.59 -17.53
N ILE A 130 6.25 5.49 -17.56
CA ILE A 130 6.27 6.66 -16.67
C ILE A 130 5.03 7.55 -16.92
N LEU A 131 4.62 7.72 -18.18
CA LEU A 131 3.56 8.66 -18.56
C LEU A 131 2.18 8.03 -18.80
N THR A 132 2.16 6.86 -19.42
CA THR A 132 0.97 6.13 -19.82
C THR A 132 1.07 4.70 -19.30
N PRO A 133 1.09 4.51 -17.97
CA PRO A 133 1.25 3.20 -17.35
C PRO A 133 0.08 2.24 -17.63
N GLU A 134 -1.07 2.76 -18.08
CA GLU A 134 -2.25 1.97 -18.47
C GLU A 134 -2.26 1.56 -19.96
N ASP A 135 -1.21 1.90 -20.73
CA ASP A 135 -1.11 1.39 -22.10
C ASP A 135 -0.64 -0.08 -22.07
N HIS A 136 -1.62 -0.99 -22.08
CA HIS A 136 -1.37 -2.43 -22.00
C HIS A 136 -0.47 -2.96 -23.12
N LYS A 137 -0.44 -2.32 -24.30
CA LYS A 137 0.46 -2.75 -25.38
C LYS A 137 1.91 -2.54 -24.95
N PHE A 138 2.24 -1.36 -24.43
CA PHE A 138 3.61 -1.08 -23.97
C PHE A 138 3.96 -1.85 -22.70
N LEU A 139 2.99 -2.05 -21.81
CA LEU A 139 3.18 -2.87 -20.62
C LEU A 139 3.54 -4.31 -20.99
N ASN A 140 2.78 -4.93 -21.89
CA ASN A 140 3.05 -6.30 -22.37
C ASN A 140 4.44 -6.38 -22.99
N ILE A 141 4.82 -5.39 -23.80
CA ILE A 141 6.12 -5.36 -24.44
C ILE A 141 7.26 -5.17 -23.44
N HIS A 142 7.07 -4.32 -22.43
CA HIS A 142 8.03 -4.19 -21.34
C HIS A 142 8.21 -5.53 -20.62
N PHE A 143 7.10 -6.23 -20.36
CA PHE A 143 7.13 -7.53 -19.72
C PHE A 143 7.76 -8.64 -20.54
N GLU A 144 7.43 -8.75 -21.83
CA GLU A 144 8.06 -9.71 -22.73
C GLU A 144 9.58 -9.53 -22.70
N GLN A 145 10.04 -8.28 -22.77
CA GLN A 145 11.47 -7.97 -22.66
C GLN A 145 12.02 -8.31 -21.26
N PHE A 146 11.27 -8.04 -20.20
CA PHE A 146 11.65 -8.45 -18.85
C PHE A 146 11.80 -9.97 -18.73
N GLU A 147 10.83 -10.76 -19.19
CA GLU A 147 10.84 -12.22 -19.10
C GLU A 147 12.02 -12.83 -19.87
N LEU A 148 12.34 -12.27 -21.05
CA LEU A 148 13.51 -12.68 -21.82
C LEU A 148 14.84 -12.40 -21.08
N ASN A 149 14.91 -11.33 -20.27
CA ASN A 149 16.10 -10.97 -19.49
C ASN A 149 16.15 -11.69 -18.13
N TYR A 150 15.01 -11.94 -17.49
CA TYR A 150 14.88 -12.57 -16.17
C TYR A 150 15.53 -13.95 -16.13
N GLY A 151 15.37 -14.74 -17.20
CA GLY A 151 16.01 -16.06 -17.29
C GLY A 151 17.54 -16.03 -17.40
N LYS A 152 18.14 -14.87 -17.64
CA LYS A 152 19.59 -14.71 -17.90
C LYS A 152 20.34 -14.06 -16.73
N ASP A 153 19.71 -13.14 -16.00
CA ASP A 153 20.31 -12.44 -14.88
C ASP A 153 19.34 -12.38 -13.69
N SER A 154 19.68 -13.09 -12.61
CA SER A 154 18.90 -13.13 -11.38
C SER A 154 18.81 -11.77 -10.67
N ASN A 155 19.75 -10.85 -10.95
CA ASN A 155 19.68 -9.48 -10.42
C ASN A 155 18.71 -8.60 -11.21
N PHE A 156 18.32 -9.01 -12.41
CA PHE A 156 17.37 -8.26 -13.22
C PHE A 156 16.01 -8.13 -12.52
N SER A 157 15.57 -9.18 -11.80
CA SER A 157 14.33 -9.15 -11.02
C SER A 157 14.35 -8.10 -9.91
N LYS A 158 15.49 -7.93 -9.25
CA LYS A 158 15.68 -6.88 -8.23
C LYS A 158 15.61 -5.49 -8.84
N SER A 159 16.24 -5.30 -9.99
CA SER A 159 16.26 -4.02 -10.71
C SER A 159 14.85 -3.63 -11.16
N GLU A 160 14.10 -4.59 -11.74
CA GLU A 160 12.71 -4.40 -12.15
C GLU A 160 11.80 -4.04 -10.98
N ILE A 161 11.91 -4.76 -9.85
CA ILE A 161 11.11 -4.42 -8.65
C ILE A 161 11.42 -3.00 -8.17
N THR A 162 12.70 -2.62 -8.14
CA THR A 162 13.13 -1.28 -7.72
C THR A 162 12.60 -0.21 -8.67
N LEU A 163 12.60 -0.48 -9.97
CA LEU A 163 12.02 0.38 -11.00
C LEU A 163 10.53 0.61 -10.73
N ILE A 164 9.75 -0.46 -10.61
CA ILE A 164 8.29 -0.39 -10.42
C ILE A 164 7.94 0.29 -9.09
N ILE A 165 8.68 0.03 -8.01
CA ILE A 165 8.53 0.74 -6.73
C ILE A 165 8.78 2.25 -6.90
N SER A 166 9.83 2.63 -7.64
CA SER A 166 10.15 4.04 -7.90
C SER A 166 9.01 4.76 -8.66
N LEU A 167 8.36 4.06 -9.60
CA LEU A 167 7.18 4.56 -10.31
C LEU A 167 5.95 4.68 -9.40
N LEU A 168 5.68 3.64 -8.60
CA LEU A 168 4.53 3.55 -7.70
C LEU A 168 4.65 4.48 -6.48
N THR A 169 5.83 5.00 -6.19
CA THR A 169 6.09 5.98 -5.14
C THR A 169 6.38 7.37 -5.70
N SER A 170 6.11 7.59 -7.00
CA SER A 170 6.27 8.88 -7.64
C SER A 170 5.20 9.89 -7.19
N ASN A 171 5.51 11.19 -7.36
CA ASN A 171 4.57 12.28 -7.11
C ASN A 171 3.52 12.43 -8.24
N LEU A 172 3.61 11.64 -9.33
CA LEU A 172 2.64 11.64 -10.42
C LEU A 172 1.43 10.78 -10.06
N PRO A 173 0.21 11.34 -9.87
CA PRO A 173 -0.95 10.55 -9.46
C PRO A 173 -1.31 9.42 -10.44
N LYS A 174 -1.15 9.66 -11.75
CA LYS A 174 -1.45 8.67 -12.80
C LYS A 174 -0.53 7.44 -12.72
N THR A 175 0.74 7.66 -12.38
CA THR A 175 1.76 6.61 -12.27
C THR A 175 1.64 5.89 -10.93
N ASN A 176 1.55 6.65 -9.84
CA ASN A 176 1.39 6.14 -8.48
C ASN A 176 0.11 5.29 -8.29
N LYS A 177 -1.02 5.73 -8.85
CA LYS A 177 -2.31 5.04 -8.78
C LYS A 177 -2.59 4.16 -10.00
N SER A 178 -1.55 3.76 -10.73
CA SER A 178 -1.75 2.89 -11.89
C SER A 178 -2.11 1.47 -11.48
N SER A 179 -3.30 1.01 -11.85
CA SER A 179 -3.71 -0.39 -11.64
C SER A 179 -2.73 -1.37 -12.28
N SER A 180 -2.27 -1.03 -13.49
CA SER A 180 -1.34 -1.85 -14.26
C SER A 180 0.01 -2.03 -13.56
N LEU A 181 0.60 -0.95 -13.04
CA LEU A 181 1.87 -1.04 -12.29
C LEU A 181 1.74 -1.79 -10.96
N TRP A 182 0.62 -1.64 -10.24
CA TRP A 182 0.39 -2.43 -9.03
C TRP A 182 0.23 -3.92 -9.34
N GLU A 183 -0.42 -4.26 -10.45
CA GLU A 183 -0.55 -5.64 -10.92
C GLU A 183 0.81 -6.21 -11.35
N VAL A 184 1.66 -5.40 -11.97
CA VAL A 184 3.05 -5.76 -12.25
C VAL A 184 3.80 -6.13 -10.98
N LEU A 185 3.70 -5.29 -9.96
CA LEU A 185 4.38 -5.52 -8.70
C LEU A 185 3.90 -6.84 -8.04
N LYS A 186 2.62 -7.22 -8.18
CA LYS A 186 2.13 -8.52 -7.70
C LYS A 186 2.82 -9.69 -8.40
N ARG A 187 2.93 -9.65 -9.73
CA ARG A 187 3.60 -10.70 -10.53
C ARG A 187 5.07 -10.84 -10.11
N LEU A 188 5.79 -9.73 -10.02
CA LEU A 188 7.19 -9.71 -9.59
C LEU A 188 7.35 -10.22 -8.14
N THR A 189 6.40 -9.90 -7.26
CA THR A 189 6.37 -10.40 -5.88
C THR A 189 6.25 -11.93 -5.86
N ILE A 190 5.39 -12.52 -6.68
CA ILE A 190 5.21 -13.98 -6.77
C ILE A 190 6.49 -14.64 -7.28
N LEU A 191 7.10 -14.10 -8.34
CA LEU A 191 8.38 -14.59 -8.86
C LEU A 191 9.46 -14.55 -7.77
N LYS A 192 9.55 -13.46 -7.01
CA LYS A 192 10.54 -13.35 -5.93
C LYS A 192 10.29 -14.34 -4.79
N PHE A 193 9.03 -14.59 -4.44
CA PHE A 193 8.68 -15.64 -3.46
C PHE A 193 9.06 -17.03 -3.95
N GLN A 194 8.95 -17.32 -5.24
CA GLN A 194 9.44 -18.58 -5.82
C GLN A 194 10.97 -18.67 -5.74
N GLU A 195 11.69 -17.59 -6.09
CA GLU A 195 13.15 -17.54 -5.94
C GLU A 195 13.59 -17.83 -4.49
N PHE A 196 12.91 -17.25 -3.49
CA PHE A 196 13.19 -17.54 -2.07
C PHE A 196 12.91 -18.99 -1.69
N GLN A 197 11.94 -19.64 -2.34
CA GLN A 197 11.58 -21.03 -2.05
C GLN A 197 12.63 -21.99 -2.59
N ASP A 198 13.19 -21.66 -3.76
CA ASP A 198 14.17 -22.49 -4.44
C ASP A 198 15.60 -22.25 -3.89
N SER A 199 15.82 -21.17 -3.14
CA SER A 199 17.09 -20.85 -2.50
C SER A 199 17.40 -21.74 -1.28
N ILE A 200 18.64 -22.23 -1.21
CA ILE A 200 19.16 -23.07 -0.11
C ILE A 200 19.61 -22.22 1.10
N ALA A 201 19.95 -20.94 0.87
CA ALA A 201 20.47 -20.04 1.90
C ALA A 201 19.32 -19.43 2.74
N ASN A 202 19.57 -19.21 4.05
CA ASN A 202 18.62 -18.70 5.06
C ASN A 202 17.60 -17.69 4.48
N PRO A 203 16.41 -18.14 4.04
CA PRO A 203 15.50 -17.31 3.25
C PRO A 203 14.80 -16.26 4.12
N GLN A 204 14.85 -16.41 5.45
CA GLN A 204 14.01 -15.64 6.36
C GLN A 204 14.44 -14.18 6.49
N SER A 205 15.75 -13.88 6.52
CA SER A 205 16.21 -12.48 6.60
C SER A 205 15.92 -11.73 5.31
N HIS A 206 16.19 -12.38 4.16
CA HIS A 206 15.95 -11.79 2.84
C HIS A 206 14.46 -11.55 2.57
N ILE A 207 13.58 -12.47 2.98
CA ILE A 207 12.14 -12.28 2.79
C ILE A 207 11.59 -11.17 3.70
N ILE A 208 12.09 -11.04 4.94
CA ILE A 208 11.72 -9.92 5.82
C ILE A 208 12.14 -8.59 5.20
N GLN A 209 13.38 -8.48 4.72
CA GLN A 209 13.86 -7.27 4.06
C GLN A 209 13.03 -6.94 2.82
N PHE A 210 12.68 -7.95 2.01
CA PHE A 210 11.83 -7.76 0.85
C PHE A 210 10.41 -7.29 1.21
N ILE A 211 9.79 -7.89 2.22
CA ILE A 211 8.47 -7.47 2.72
C ILE A 211 8.53 -6.05 3.28
N ASP A 212 9.62 -5.67 3.96
CA ASP A 212 9.82 -4.31 4.45
C ASP A 212 9.86 -3.30 3.30
N THR A 213 10.61 -3.61 2.23
CA THR A 213 10.67 -2.78 1.02
C THR A 213 9.28 -2.60 0.39
N LEU A 214 8.52 -3.69 0.22
CA LEU A 214 7.17 -3.64 -0.36
C LEU A 214 6.18 -2.86 0.52
N THR A 215 6.23 -3.07 1.84
CA THR A 215 5.36 -2.39 2.80
C THR A 215 5.65 -0.89 2.84
N SER A 216 6.94 -0.52 2.84
CA SER A 216 7.39 0.86 2.77
C SER A 216 6.94 1.55 1.49
N CYS A 217 6.99 0.84 0.35
CA CYS A 217 6.44 1.32 -0.92
C CYS A 217 4.95 1.68 -0.80
N VAL A 218 4.11 0.77 -0.27
CA VAL A 218 2.68 1.02 -0.07
C VAL A 218 2.44 2.23 0.83
N PHE A 219 3.06 2.25 2.02
CA PHE A 219 2.84 3.34 2.96
C PHE A 219 3.25 4.69 2.37
N LYS A 220 4.42 4.77 1.74
CA LYS A 220 4.83 6.03 1.10
C LYS A 220 3.89 6.42 -0.04
N SER A 221 3.49 5.47 -0.87
CA SER A 221 2.55 5.72 -1.97
C SER A 221 1.21 6.27 -1.46
N CYS A 222 0.66 5.68 -0.40
CA CYS A 222 -0.59 6.11 0.22
C CYS A 222 -0.48 7.44 1.00
N LYS A 223 0.70 7.77 1.55
CA LYS A 223 0.98 9.09 2.15
C LYS A 223 1.00 10.18 1.09
N LEU A 224 1.70 9.93 -0.02
CA LEU A 224 1.82 10.88 -1.13
C LEU A 224 0.48 11.13 -1.80
N HIS A 225 -0.31 10.07 -1.99
CA HIS A 225 -1.61 10.17 -2.60
C HIS A 225 -2.66 9.50 -1.73
N SER A 226 -3.33 10.31 -0.91
CA SER A 226 -4.42 9.84 -0.06
C SER A 226 -5.44 9.00 -0.85
N ARG A 227 -6.01 7.99 -0.17
CA ARG A 227 -6.98 7.05 -0.75
C ARG A 227 -6.43 6.31 -1.98
N ASN A 228 -5.17 5.90 -1.96
CA ASN A 228 -4.62 5.01 -2.99
C ASN A 228 -5.18 3.59 -2.81
N TYR A 229 -6.35 3.35 -3.39
CA TYR A 229 -7.02 2.05 -3.33
C TYR A 229 -6.14 0.91 -3.87
N TYR A 230 -5.36 1.15 -4.92
CA TYR A 230 -4.53 0.12 -5.54
C TYR A 230 -3.34 -0.27 -4.64
N GLY A 231 -2.72 0.70 -3.97
CA GLY A 231 -1.69 0.42 -2.96
C GLY A 231 -2.22 -0.43 -1.80
N TRP A 232 -3.38 -0.07 -1.25
CA TRP A 232 -4.04 -0.89 -0.20
C TRP A 232 -4.50 -2.25 -0.72
N SER A 233 -4.97 -2.33 -1.97
CA SER A 233 -5.30 -3.61 -2.61
C SER A 233 -4.07 -4.51 -2.78
N PHE A 234 -2.92 -3.95 -3.12
CA PHE A 234 -1.66 -4.68 -3.16
C PHE A 234 -1.26 -5.17 -1.78
N MET A 235 -1.42 -4.35 -0.73
CA MET A 235 -1.10 -4.74 0.64
C MET A 235 -1.97 -5.91 1.14
N ARG A 236 -3.28 -5.90 0.83
CA ARG A 236 -4.17 -7.04 1.12
C ARG A 236 -3.72 -8.30 0.40
N PHE A 237 -3.33 -8.19 -0.87
CA PHE A 237 -2.73 -9.29 -1.61
C PHE A 237 -1.44 -9.81 -0.93
N LEU A 238 -0.53 -8.92 -0.52
CA LEU A 238 0.72 -9.29 0.12
C LEU A 238 0.48 -10.02 1.46
N ILE A 239 -0.45 -9.53 2.27
CA ILE A 239 -0.89 -10.18 3.52
C ILE A 239 -1.39 -11.59 3.23
N ASN A 240 -2.30 -11.74 2.26
CA ASN A 240 -2.85 -13.04 1.90
C ASN A 240 -1.78 -13.99 1.40
N LEU A 241 -0.87 -13.51 0.55
CA LEU A 241 0.27 -14.26 0.04
C LEU A 241 1.15 -14.76 1.19
N ILE A 242 1.48 -13.91 2.16
CA ILE A 242 2.25 -14.29 3.35
C ILE A 242 1.53 -15.38 4.14
N LYS A 243 0.23 -15.19 4.42
CA LYS A 243 -0.60 -16.14 5.20
C LYS A 243 -0.63 -17.54 4.63
N ILE A 244 -0.72 -17.67 3.30
CA ILE A 244 -0.77 -18.97 2.62
C ILE A 244 0.60 -19.52 2.26
N SER A 245 1.65 -18.68 2.28
CA SER A 245 3.02 -19.10 1.96
C SER A 245 3.61 -19.99 3.05
N GLN A 246 4.52 -20.88 2.64
CA GLN A 246 5.30 -21.69 3.57
C GLN A 246 6.31 -20.90 4.42
N PHE A 247 6.55 -19.61 4.13
CA PHE A 247 7.52 -18.78 4.84
C PHE A 247 6.98 -18.17 6.14
N ASN A 248 5.67 -18.17 6.33
CA ASN A 248 5.05 -17.68 7.56
C ASN A 248 5.06 -18.74 8.68
N LYS A 249 6.16 -19.49 8.80
CA LYS A 249 6.37 -20.36 9.97
C LYS A 249 6.43 -19.48 11.23
N ASP A 250 5.74 -19.90 12.28
CA ASP A 250 5.66 -19.24 13.58
C ASP A 250 5.07 -17.81 13.59
N ASN A 251 4.35 -17.42 12.53
CA ASN A 251 3.74 -16.09 12.37
C ASN A 251 4.72 -14.92 12.38
N ASN A 252 6.01 -15.14 12.15
CA ASN A 252 7.01 -14.08 12.28
C ASN A 252 6.79 -12.94 11.26
N LEU A 253 6.36 -13.26 10.04
CA LEU A 253 6.10 -12.25 9.01
C LEU A 253 4.83 -11.44 9.31
N ILE A 254 3.79 -12.10 9.83
CA ILE A 254 2.57 -11.41 10.27
C ILE A 254 2.85 -10.52 11.48
N LYS A 255 3.64 -10.98 12.45
CA LYS A 255 4.08 -10.16 13.59
C LYS A 255 4.87 -8.94 13.12
N PHE A 256 5.80 -9.13 12.18
CA PHE A 256 6.57 -8.04 11.58
C PHE A 256 5.65 -6.99 10.91
N LEU A 257 4.70 -7.44 10.08
CA LEU A 257 3.72 -6.53 9.48
C LEU A 257 2.88 -5.82 10.55
N ASN A 258 2.47 -6.52 11.61
CA ASN A 258 1.66 -5.92 12.68
C ASN A 258 2.41 -4.77 13.37
N LEU A 259 3.72 -4.90 13.59
CA LEU A 259 4.55 -3.81 14.10
C LEU A 259 4.56 -2.63 13.13
N LYS A 260 4.77 -2.88 11.84
CA LYS A 260 4.77 -1.83 10.81
C LYS A 260 3.44 -1.09 10.68
N PHE A 261 2.30 -1.77 10.73
CA PHE A 261 0.99 -1.12 10.78
C PHE A 261 0.83 -0.29 12.06
N ASN A 262 1.28 -0.83 13.20
CA ASN A 262 1.18 -0.12 14.46
C ASN A 262 2.01 1.18 14.47
N ASP A 263 3.19 1.18 13.85
CA ASP A 263 4.05 2.36 13.74
C ASP A 263 3.44 3.46 12.86
N GLN A 264 2.54 3.11 11.93
CA GLN A 264 1.97 4.03 10.94
C GLN A 264 0.51 4.42 11.22
N LYS A 265 -0.15 3.77 12.18
CA LYS A 265 -1.59 3.91 12.43
C LYS A 265 -2.06 5.35 12.66
N PHE A 266 -1.22 6.17 13.30
CA PHE A 266 -1.54 7.57 13.57
C PHE A 266 -1.45 8.47 12.33
N GLU A 267 -0.59 8.13 11.37
CA GLU A 267 -0.48 8.87 10.11
C GLU A 267 -1.66 8.59 9.18
N PHE A 268 -2.32 7.44 9.35
CA PHE A 268 -3.43 6.98 8.51
C PHE A 268 -4.79 6.96 9.23
N LEU A 269 -4.98 7.72 10.31
CA LEU A 269 -6.22 7.72 11.11
C LEU A 269 -7.49 7.97 10.27
N ASN A 270 -7.37 8.72 9.18
CA ASN A 270 -8.47 9.09 8.30
C ASN A 270 -8.53 8.26 7.00
N ASP A 271 -7.68 7.22 6.86
CA ASP A 271 -7.68 6.34 5.70
C ASP A 271 -8.44 5.05 6.00
N PHE A 272 -9.69 4.95 5.52
CA PHE A 272 -10.50 3.74 5.67
C PHE A 272 -9.82 2.50 5.08
N SER A 273 -9.14 2.64 3.95
CA SER A 273 -8.49 1.51 3.27
C SER A 273 -7.28 0.99 4.06
N PHE A 274 -6.61 1.85 4.84
CA PHE A 274 -5.61 1.41 5.81
C PHE A 274 -6.23 0.49 6.86
N PHE A 275 -7.31 0.91 7.52
CA PHE A 275 -7.95 0.10 8.57
C PHE A 275 -8.63 -1.16 8.03
N ASP A 276 -9.23 -1.11 6.84
CA ASP A 276 -9.74 -2.31 6.17
C ASP A 276 -8.60 -3.31 5.92
N THR A 277 -7.46 -2.83 5.41
CA THR A 277 -6.27 -3.65 5.19
C THR A 277 -5.70 -4.19 6.50
N PHE A 278 -5.64 -3.35 7.54
CA PHE A 278 -5.17 -3.75 8.86
C PHE A 278 -6.07 -4.84 9.46
N SER A 279 -7.39 -4.73 9.29
CA SER A 279 -8.32 -5.80 9.69
C SER A 279 -8.02 -7.12 8.98
N LYS A 280 -7.69 -7.08 7.68
CA LYS A 280 -7.30 -8.28 6.91
C LYS A 280 -5.96 -8.87 7.36
N LEU A 281 -5.06 -8.08 7.94
CA LEU A 281 -3.86 -8.60 8.60
C LEU A 281 -4.27 -9.45 9.82
N LEU A 282 -5.18 -8.91 10.62
CA LEU A 282 -5.60 -9.46 11.90
C LEU A 282 -6.56 -10.65 11.79
N PHE A 283 -7.33 -10.73 10.70
CA PHE A 283 -8.33 -11.77 10.49
C PHE A 283 -8.09 -12.58 9.23
N ASN A 284 -8.47 -13.86 9.27
CA ASN A 284 -8.36 -14.75 8.13
C ASN A 284 -9.70 -14.81 7.40
N ASP A 285 -9.76 -14.21 6.23
CA ASP A 285 -10.89 -14.36 5.32
C ASP A 285 -10.58 -15.48 4.32
N LEU A 286 -11.16 -16.66 4.54
CA LEU A 286 -10.93 -17.83 3.70
C LEU A 286 -11.30 -17.59 2.23
N SER A 287 -12.27 -16.70 1.95
CA SER A 287 -12.68 -16.40 0.58
C SER A 287 -11.59 -15.62 -0.17
N ASP A 288 -11.01 -14.60 0.48
CA ASP A 288 -9.90 -13.82 -0.07
C ASP A 288 -8.62 -14.63 -0.23
N LEU A 289 -8.34 -15.55 0.71
CA LEU A 289 -7.20 -16.45 0.61
C LEU A 289 -7.35 -17.40 -0.57
N LYS A 290 -8.55 -17.98 -0.75
CA LYS A 290 -8.88 -18.81 -1.93
C LYS A 290 -8.78 -18.02 -3.22
N PHE A 291 -9.32 -16.80 -3.25
CA PHE A 291 -9.20 -15.91 -4.41
C PHE A 291 -7.73 -15.66 -4.77
N THR A 292 -6.90 -15.37 -3.76
CA THR A 292 -5.46 -15.14 -3.96
C THR A 292 -4.79 -16.39 -4.54
N GLN A 293 -5.08 -17.57 -3.97
CA GLN A 293 -4.55 -18.84 -4.47
C GLN A 293 -4.99 -19.12 -5.92
N MET A 294 -6.27 -18.94 -6.24
CA MET A 294 -6.82 -19.27 -7.56
C MET A 294 -6.38 -18.32 -8.67
N ASN A 295 -6.28 -17.01 -8.39
CA ASN A 295 -6.01 -16.03 -9.44
C ASN A 295 -4.53 -15.72 -9.64
N TYR A 296 -3.73 -15.86 -8.59
CA TYR A 296 -2.31 -15.48 -8.64
C TYR A 296 -1.36 -16.67 -8.61
N LEU A 297 -1.79 -17.79 -8.02
CA LEU A 297 -0.88 -18.90 -7.74
C LEU A 297 -1.18 -20.17 -8.53
N LYS A 298 -2.27 -20.21 -9.32
CA LYS A 298 -2.69 -21.40 -10.07
C LYS A 298 -1.58 -21.99 -10.94
N ASP A 299 -0.86 -21.13 -11.66
CA ASP A 299 0.22 -21.54 -12.56
C ASP A 299 1.62 -21.32 -11.93
N SER A 300 1.65 -20.96 -10.65
CA SER A 300 2.87 -20.66 -9.92
C SER A 300 3.47 -21.93 -9.31
N LYS A 301 4.80 -22.00 -9.23
CA LYS A 301 5.50 -23.09 -8.51
C LYS A 301 5.53 -22.88 -6.98
N LEU A 302 4.89 -21.82 -6.49
CA LEU A 302 4.94 -21.45 -5.08
C LEU A 302 4.13 -22.47 -4.26
N LYS A 303 4.78 -23.11 -3.29
CA LYS A 303 4.12 -24.01 -2.36
C LYS A 303 3.31 -23.20 -1.37
N VAL A 304 1.99 -23.30 -1.49
CA VAL A 304 1.03 -22.66 -0.60
C VAL A 304 0.07 -23.67 0.01
N SER A 305 -0.36 -23.41 1.23
CA SER A 305 -1.29 -24.27 1.95
C SER A 305 -2.24 -23.44 2.79
N LEU A 306 -3.55 -23.61 2.58
CA LEU A 306 -4.57 -23.02 3.45
C LEU A 306 -4.52 -23.61 4.87
N ASN A 307 -3.88 -24.78 5.06
CA ASN A 307 -3.69 -25.36 6.39
C ASN A 307 -2.64 -24.60 7.22
N ASN A 308 -1.83 -23.74 6.58
CA ASN A 308 -0.85 -22.90 7.27
C ASN A 308 -1.49 -21.61 7.83
N VAL A 309 -2.79 -21.41 7.62
CA VAL A 309 -3.52 -20.23 8.08
C VAL A 309 -3.65 -20.32 9.60
N VAL A 310 -2.71 -19.70 10.31
CA VAL A 310 -2.70 -19.70 11.77
C VAL A 310 -3.85 -18.85 12.28
N GLN A 311 -4.60 -19.37 13.25
CA GLN A 311 -5.57 -18.57 14.00
C GLN A 311 -4.81 -17.48 14.77
N ILE A 312 -5.02 -16.23 14.38
CA ILE A 312 -4.50 -15.08 15.10
C ILE A 312 -5.33 -14.95 16.39
N ASN A 313 -4.65 -14.75 17.53
CA ASN A 313 -5.32 -14.55 18.80
C ASN A 313 -6.07 -13.20 18.78
N THR A 314 -7.37 -13.26 18.55
CA THR A 314 -8.28 -12.11 18.44
C THR A 314 -8.24 -11.23 19.69
N ASN A 315 -7.97 -11.78 20.88
CA ASN A 315 -7.87 -10.99 22.11
C ASN A 315 -6.79 -9.92 22.06
N SER A 316 -5.61 -10.23 21.53
CA SER A 316 -4.50 -9.27 21.42
C SER A 316 -4.81 -8.12 20.47
N VAL A 317 -5.68 -8.38 19.49
CA VAL A 317 -6.16 -7.39 18.54
C VAL A 317 -7.13 -6.43 19.21
N PHE A 318 -8.07 -6.97 19.98
CA PHE A 318 -8.99 -6.15 20.78
C PHE A 318 -8.25 -5.26 21.76
N ASP A 319 -7.23 -5.78 22.43
CA ASP A 319 -6.45 -5.01 23.41
C ASP A 319 -5.70 -3.86 22.71
N GLN A 320 -5.06 -4.11 21.55
CA GLN A 320 -4.41 -3.05 20.75
C GLN A 320 -5.39 -1.99 20.23
N LEU A 321 -6.62 -2.40 19.91
CA LEU A 321 -7.69 -1.51 19.46
C LEU A 321 -8.22 -0.65 20.62
N ILE A 322 -8.40 -1.24 21.81
CA ILE A 322 -8.77 -0.51 23.03
C ILE A 322 -7.70 0.51 23.39
N ASP A 323 -6.43 0.11 23.42
CA ASP A 323 -5.30 1.00 23.70
C ASP A 323 -5.29 2.20 22.75
N LEU A 324 -5.64 1.97 21.48
CA LEU A 324 -5.71 3.04 20.47
C LEU A 324 -6.84 4.03 20.72
N LEU A 325 -7.99 3.55 21.19
CA LEU A 325 -9.12 4.41 21.55
C LEU A 325 -8.79 5.21 22.82
N GLU A 326 -8.18 4.57 23.82
CA GLU A 326 -7.86 5.17 25.11
C GLU A 326 -6.75 6.23 25.01
N THR A 327 -5.73 5.99 24.19
CA THR A 327 -4.63 6.96 23.97
C THR A 327 -5.03 8.20 23.16
N ASN A 328 -6.18 8.19 22.47
CA ASN A 328 -6.60 9.24 21.55
C ASN A 328 -7.77 10.11 22.03
N ASN A 329 -7.97 10.23 23.35
CA ASN A 329 -9.04 11.02 24.00
C ASN A 329 -9.18 12.51 23.58
N ASN A 330 -8.25 13.06 22.78
CA ASN A 330 -8.26 14.45 22.32
C ASN A 330 -8.68 14.67 20.85
N LEU A 331 -8.98 13.64 20.05
CA LEU A 331 -9.34 13.81 18.64
C LEU A 331 -10.84 14.09 18.44
N ARG A 332 -11.20 15.37 18.46
CA ARG A 332 -12.57 15.91 18.39
C ARG A 332 -13.32 15.70 17.05
N LEU A 333 -12.67 15.26 15.97
CA LEU A 333 -13.34 15.09 14.65
C LEU A 333 -12.95 13.80 13.88
N ASN A 334 -11.76 13.25 14.10
CA ASN A 334 -11.34 11.98 13.49
C ASN A 334 -11.89 10.74 14.22
N SER A 335 -12.41 10.93 15.44
CA SER A 335 -13.01 9.88 16.27
C SER A 335 -14.17 9.18 15.56
N PHE A 336 -15.01 9.87 14.79
CA PHE A 336 -16.09 9.21 14.02
C PHE A 336 -15.59 8.24 12.95
N SER A 337 -14.54 8.60 12.21
CA SER A 337 -13.99 7.70 11.18
C SER A 337 -13.33 6.50 11.82
N ILE A 338 -12.61 6.70 12.93
CA ILE A 338 -12.02 5.62 13.73
C ILE A 338 -13.15 4.71 14.23
N LEU A 339 -14.17 5.26 14.87
CA LEU A 339 -15.29 4.50 15.44
C LEU A 339 -16.10 3.75 14.38
N PHE A 340 -16.29 4.33 13.20
CA PHE A 340 -16.95 3.68 12.06
C PHE A 340 -16.08 2.54 11.49
N ASN A 341 -14.78 2.78 11.31
CA ASN A 341 -13.85 1.76 10.82
C ASN A 341 -13.73 0.60 11.81
N PHE A 342 -13.73 0.91 13.11
CA PHE A 342 -13.77 -0.04 14.20
C PHE A 342 -15.08 -0.82 14.18
N SER A 343 -16.22 -0.15 14.08
CA SER A 343 -17.53 -0.78 13.95
C SER A 343 -17.56 -1.79 12.80
N ILE A 344 -16.99 -1.46 11.64
CA ILE A 344 -16.87 -2.38 10.51
C ILE A 344 -15.93 -3.55 10.82
N MET A 345 -14.79 -3.31 11.49
CA MET A 345 -13.92 -4.39 11.96
C MET A 345 -14.65 -5.33 12.91
N LEU A 346 -15.44 -4.80 13.84
CA LEU A 346 -16.25 -5.54 14.80
C LEU A 346 -17.35 -6.37 14.10
N ILE A 347 -17.98 -5.82 13.06
CA ILE A 347 -18.95 -6.56 12.22
C ILE A 347 -18.26 -7.74 11.52
N LYS A 348 -17.14 -7.49 10.83
CA LYS A 348 -16.38 -8.54 10.14
C LYS A 348 -15.88 -9.62 11.10
N LEU A 349 -15.48 -9.23 12.31
CA LEU A 349 -15.14 -10.14 13.41
C LEU A 349 -16.30 -11.08 13.74
N ASN A 350 -17.50 -10.55 13.92
CA ASN A 350 -18.68 -11.37 14.18
C ASN A 350 -19.00 -12.30 13.00
N GLU A 351 -18.96 -11.81 11.75
CA GLU A 351 -19.19 -12.65 10.56
C GLU A 351 -18.22 -13.83 10.47
N LEU A 352 -16.94 -13.61 10.80
CA LEU A 352 -15.90 -14.64 10.76
C LEU A 352 -15.96 -15.62 11.95
N THR A 353 -16.50 -15.18 13.10
CA THR A 353 -16.52 -15.99 14.33
C THR A 353 -17.74 -16.92 14.39
N TYR A 354 -18.87 -16.54 13.80
CA TYR A 354 -20.16 -17.23 14.04
C TYR A 354 -20.69 -18.12 12.88
N GLY A 355 -20.00 -18.22 11.75
CA GLY A 355 -20.42 -19.11 10.64
C GLY A 355 -21.82 -18.77 10.07
N GLU A 356 -22.31 -19.56 9.10
CA GLU A 356 -23.61 -19.32 8.46
C GLU A 356 -24.83 -19.61 9.35
N GLU A 357 -24.67 -20.35 10.44
CA GLU A 357 -25.79 -20.81 11.27
C GLU A 357 -26.36 -19.71 12.18
N ASP A 358 -25.58 -18.66 12.48
CA ASP A 358 -26.00 -17.56 13.37
C ASP A 358 -26.40 -16.28 12.61
N LYS A 359 -27.12 -16.45 11.48
CA LYS A 359 -27.66 -15.34 10.66
C LYS A 359 -28.49 -14.34 11.46
N ARG A 360 -29.09 -14.73 12.59
CA ARG A 360 -29.89 -13.83 13.45
C ARG A 360 -29.04 -12.83 14.22
N ILE A 361 -27.89 -13.25 14.76
CA ILE A 361 -26.97 -12.35 15.47
C ILE A 361 -26.33 -11.37 14.48
N ASN A 362 -25.92 -11.85 13.30
CA ASN A 362 -25.42 -10.97 12.23
C ASN A 362 -26.50 -10.00 11.74
N GLN A 363 -27.75 -10.44 11.58
CA GLN A 363 -28.86 -9.56 11.22
C GLN A 363 -29.14 -8.52 12.32
N TYR A 364 -29.02 -8.89 13.60
CA TYR A 364 -29.15 -7.96 14.73
C TYR A 364 -28.07 -6.88 14.69
N TYR A 365 -26.79 -7.25 14.54
CA TYR A 365 -25.72 -6.25 14.44
C TYR A 365 -25.85 -5.43 13.16
N LEU A 366 -26.20 -6.02 12.02
CA LEU A 366 -26.46 -5.29 10.77
C LEU A 366 -27.61 -4.28 10.91
N ASN A 367 -28.69 -4.66 11.60
CA ASN A 367 -29.80 -3.76 11.90
C ASN A 367 -29.37 -2.67 12.89
N TYR A 368 -28.67 -3.03 13.96
CA TYR A 368 -28.10 -2.08 14.93
C TYR A 368 -27.18 -1.05 14.26
N PHE A 369 -26.30 -1.49 13.34
CA PHE A 369 -25.41 -0.59 12.60
C PHE A 369 -26.13 0.19 11.50
N ARG A 370 -27.18 -0.35 10.88
CA ARG A 370 -28.09 0.41 10.00
C ARG A 370 -28.82 1.50 10.78
N ASP A 371 -29.31 1.18 11.96
CA ASP A 371 -29.96 2.12 12.85
C ASP A 371 -28.95 3.17 13.31
N LEU A 372 -27.70 2.78 13.60
CA LEU A 372 -26.61 3.71 13.90
C LEU A 372 -26.27 4.61 12.69
N GLN A 373 -26.18 4.06 11.49
CA GLN A 373 -25.95 4.83 10.25
C GLN A 373 -27.12 5.77 9.95
N PHE A 374 -28.36 5.30 10.14
CA PHE A 374 -29.57 6.09 9.96
C PHE A 374 -29.59 7.21 11.00
N GLN A 375 -29.34 6.91 12.28
CA GLN A 375 -29.20 7.91 13.33
C GLN A 375 -28.07 8.91 13.00
N ILE A 376 -26.91 8.48 12.49
CA ILE A 376 -25.82 9.37 12.06
C ILE A 376 -26.21 10.25 10.84
N SER A 377 -26.97 9.70 9.89
CA SER A 377 -27.48 10.41 8.71
C SER A 377 -28.58 11.40 9.08
N ASP A 378 -29.47 11.00 9.98
CA ASP A 378 -30.52 11.84 10.55
C ASP A 378 -29.91 12.94 11.43
N PHE A 379 -28.84 12.62 12.17
CA PHE A 379 -28.03 13.57 12.96
C PHE A 379 -27.33 14.62 12.09
N LYS A 380 -26.77 14.23 10.94
CA LYS A 380 -26.20 15.17 9.95
C LYS A 380 -27.25 16.10 9.34
N SER A 381 -28.52 15.69 9.30
CA SER A 381 -29.57 16.40 8.57
C SER A 381 -30.53 17.19 9.44
N ARG A 382 -30.67 16.85 10.73
CA ARG A 382 -31.77 17.40 11.53
C ARG A 382 -31.43 18.48 12.54
N TYR A 383 -30.41 18.40 13.41
CA TYR A 383 -30.47 19.30 14.58
C TYR A 383 -29.17 19.73 15.29
N ASP A 384 -29.22 21.02 15.66
CA ASP A 384 -28.76 21.68 16.88
C ASP A 384 -29.23 20.93 18.16
N ILE A 385 -28.39 20.88 19.17
CA ILE A 385 -28.17 19.70 20.02
C ILE A 385 -28.83 19.84 21.41
N SER A 386 -30.11 19.45 21.56
CA SER A 386 -30.79 19.55 22.88
C SER A 386 -31.51 18.30 23.42
N GLU A 387 -31.57 17.16 22.75
CA GLU A 387 -32.36 15.99 23.23
C GLU A 387 -31.62 14.64 23.23
N PHE A 388 -30.53 14.51 23.99
CA PHE A 388 -29.78 13.23 24.08
C PHE A 388 -29.73 12.58 25.48
N LYS A 389 -30.75 12.78 26.32
CA LYS A 389 -30.80 12.18 27.67
C LYS A 389 -31.53 10.83 27.79
N LEU A 390 -32.24 10.35 26.76
CA LEU A 390 -33.06 9.13 26.89
C LEU A 390 -32.41 7.82 26.43
N ILE A 391 -31.42 7.86 25.54
CA ILE A 391 -30.97 6.65 24.81
C ILE A 391 -30.09 5.71 25.69
N ASN A 392 -29.46 6.23 26.75
CA ASN A 392 -28.49 5.46 27.53
C ASN A 392 -29.14 4.48 28.54
N ASN A 393 -30.40 4.70 28.93
CA ASN A 393 -31.10 3.83 29.88
C ASN A 393 -31.87 2.69 29.20
N GLU A 394 -32.29 2.85 27.94
CA GLU A 394 -33.01 1.81 27.21
C GLU A 394 -32.07 0.71 26.68
N LEU A 395 -30.83 1.05 26.32
CA LEU A 395 -29.85 0.07 25.79
C LEU A 395 -29.41 -0.99 26.82
N ASN A 396 -29.38 -0.66 28.11
CA ASN A 396 -29.08 -1.64 29.17
C ASN A 396 -30.26 -2.58 29.47
N ILE A 397 -31.49 -2.14 29.22
CA ILE A 397 -32.70 -2.93 29.50
C ILE A 397 -32.97 -3.93 28.36
N ILE A 398 -32.73 -3.52 27.11
CA ILE A 398 -33.02 -4.35 25.93
C ILE A 398 -32.14 -5.62 25.84
N TYR A 399 -30.91 -5.61 26.38
CA TYR A 399 -30.01 -6.77 26.31
C TYR A 399 -30.32 -7.88 27.33
N CYS A 400 -30.80 -7.51 28.52
CA CYS A 400 -31.16 -8.47 29.57
C CYS A 400 -32.47 -9.22 29.25
N ASP A 401 -33.43 -8.57 28.59
CA ASP A 401 -34.72 -9.19 28.28
C ASP A 401 -34.67 -10.12 27.05
N TYR A 402 -33.77 -9.88 26.08
CA TYR A 402 -33.77 -10.63 24.82
C TYR A 402 -32.87 -11.87 24.76
N THR A 403 -31.82 -11.95 25.59
CA THR A 403 -30.87 -13.07 25.54
C THR A 403 -31.25 -14.25 26.45
N GLY A 404 -32.18 -14.05 27.39
CA GLY A 404 -32.59 -15.10 28.34
C GLY A 404 -31.47 -15.61 29.26
N ILE A 405 -30.31 -14.92 29.30
CA ILE A 405 -29.13 -15.33 30.04
C ILE A 405 -29.38 -15.08 31.54
N LYS A 406 -29.83 -16.11 32.24
CA LYS A 406 -30.04 -16.07 33.71
C LYS A 406 -28.76 -16.30 34.52
N ASN A 407 -27.62 -16.67 33.91
CA ASN A 407 -26.40 -16.91 34.67
C ASN A 407 -25.11 -16.71 33.85
N ILE A 408 -24.43 -15.59 34.09
CA ILE A 408 -23.14 -15.22 33.46
C ILE A 408 -22.01 -16.20 33.82
N ASN A 409 -22.14 -16.93 34.94
CA ASN A 409 -21.09 -17.80 35.47
C ASN A 409 -20.86 -19.08 34.66
N GLU A 410 -21.82 -19.52 33.84
CA GLU A 410 -21.72 -20.79 33.08
C GLU A 410 -20.87 -20.65 31.80
N PHE A 411 -20.66 -19.44 31.30
CA PHE A 411 -19.92 -19.19 30.04
C PHE A 411 -18.51 -18.62 30.24
N ASN A 412 -18.02 -18.53 31.48
CA ASN A 412 -16.72 -17.95 31.81
C ASN A 412 -15.50 -18.66 31.19
N ASN A 413 -15.68 -19.84 30.58
CA ASN A 413 -14.62 -20.56 29.87
C ASN A 413 -14.82 -20.58 28.35
N ASP A 414 -15.94 -20.06 27.83
CA ASP A 414 -16.16 -19.98 26.40
C ASP A 414 -15.40 -18.78 25.83
N LEU A 415 -14.42 -19.06 24.97
CA LEU A 415 -13.62 -18.06 24.27
C LEU A 415 -14.51 -17.12 23.43
N ASN A 416 -15.62 -17.63 22.88
CA ASN A 416 -16.56 -16.83 22.12
C ASN A 416 -17.33 -15.87 23.02
N PHE A 417 -17.74 -16.29 24.22
CA PHE A 417 -18.42 -15.43 25.19
C PHE A 417 -17.48 -14.33 25.74
N LYS A 418 -16.21 -14.65 25.99
CA LYS A 418 -15.20 -13.64 26.37
C LYS A 418 -15.00 -12.59 25.29
N ASN A 419 -14.97 -13.01 24.02
CA ASN A 419 -14.90 -12.10 22.89
C ASN A 419 -16.15 -11.21 22.82
N GLN A 420 -17.36 -11.75 23.05
CA GLN A 420 -18.60 -10.97 23.13
C GLN A 420 -18.57 -9.92 24.25
N LEU A 421 -18.12 -10.28 25.44
CA LEU A 421 -17.99 -9.33 26.56
C LEU A 421 -16.99 -8.22 26.25
N LYS A 422 -15.83 -8.53 25.64
CA LYS A 422 -14.88 -7.51 25.19
C LYS A 422 -15.46 -6.59 24.11
N MET A 423 -16.25 -7.13 23.19
CA MET A 423 -16.94 -6.35 22.15
C MET A 423 -17.95 -5.37 22.78
N ILE A 424 -18.71 -5.83 23.77
CA ILE A 424 -19.65 -4.99 24.52
C ILE A 424 -18.89 -3.90 25.29
N GLU A 425 -17.80 -4.25 25.96
CA GLU A 425 -16.94 -3.29 26.66
C GLU A 425 -16.41 -2.21 25.72
N ILE A 426 -15.93 -2.60 24.53
CA ILE A 426 -15.48 -1.66 23.49
C ILE A 426 -16.63 -0.75 23.08
N ASN A 427 -17.80 -1.30 22.75
CA ASN A 427 -18.96 -0.50 22.36
C ASN A 427 -19.39 0.47 23.46
N LEU A 428 -19.35 0.07 24.74
CA LEU A 428 -19.63 0.94 25.88
C LEU A 428 -18.57 2.04 26.04
N LYS A 429 -17.28 1.74 25.85
CA LYS A 429 -16.21 2.75 25.86
C LYS A 429 -16.37 3.76 24.73
N ILE A 430 -16.75 3.29 23.55
CA ILE A 430 -17.07 4.13 22.38
C ILE A 430 -18.24 5.07 22.68
N LEU A 431 -19.33 4.54 23.22
CA LEU A 431 -20.51 5.33 23.60
C LEU A 431 -20.18 6.35 24.70
N ASN A 432 -19.37 5.97 25.69
CA ASN A 432 -18.93 6.86 26.75
C ASN A 432 -18.05 8.00 26.21
N PHE A 433 -17.13 7.72 25.29
CA PHE A 433 -16.33 8.73 24.60
C PHE A 433 -17.21 9.76 23.89
N TYR A 434 -18.25 9.31 23.16
CA TYR A 434 -19.22 10.21 22.52
C TYR A 434 -19.94 11.11 23.54
N SER A 435 -20.37 10.54 24.67
CA SER A 435 -21.01 11.30 25.76
C SER A 435 -20.09 12.38 26.32
N ILE A 436 -18.82 12.06 26.60
CA ILE A 436 -17.82 13.00 27.12
C ILE A 436 -17.51 14.10 26.10
N TYR A 437 -17.34 13.74 24.83
CA TYR A 437 -17.09 14.69 23.74
C TYR A 437 -18.21 15.75 23.65
N ASN A 438 -19.46 15.31 23.69
CA ASN A 438 -20.63 16.20 23.62
C ASN A 438 -20.74 17.10 24.85
N ASN A 439 -20.51 16.56 26.06
CA ASN A 439 -20.55 17.37 27.29
C ASN A 439 -19.48 18.47 27.32
N ASN A 440 -18.28 18.20 26.75
CA ASN A 440 -17.19 19.18 26.73
C ASN A 440 -17.35 20.27 25.65
N ASN A 441 -18.15 20.05 24.62
CA ASN A 441 -18.49 21.09 23.65
C ASN A 441 -19.67 21.95 24.14
N ASN A 442 -20.59 21.39 24.93
CA ASN A 442 -21.71 22.12 25.51
C ASN A 442 -21.31 23.10 26.64
N ASN A 443 -20.13 22.93 27.24
CA ASN A 443 -19.61 23.84 28.28
C ASN A 443 -18.76 25.01 27.72
N ASN A 444 -18.54 25.06 26.40
CA ASN A 444 -17.72 26.07 25.72
C ASN A 444 -18.52 26.99 24.78
N ASN A 445 -19.85 26.87 24.77
CA ASN A 445 -20.81 27.84 24.24
C ASN A 445 -21.64 28.39 25.40
#